data_AF-A0A498Q9U1-F1
#
_entry.id   AF-A0A498Q9U1-F1
#
_cell.length_a   1.000
_cell.length_b   1.000
_cell.length_c   1.000
_cell.angle_alpha   90.00
_cell.angle_beta   90.00
_cell.angle_gamma   90.00
#
_symmetry.space_group_name_H-M   'P 1'
#
loop_
_entity.id
_entity.type
_entity.pdbx_description
1 polymer ?
#
loop_
_entity_poly.entity_id
_entity_poly.type
_entity_poly.pdbx_seq_one_letter_code
_entity_poly.pdbx_strand_id
1 'polypeptide(L)'
;MASPPEVHAALLSAGPGPDSLVAAVGSWTSLAAEYANAAEHLDGLLITVETGPWQGVSAMCAMAAYAPYLDWLMQASADCSAMAHAHQEALAAYVDALAAMPTLAELSANHALHAMLTNSQYTGPAT
;
A
#
# COMPACT_ATOMS: atom_id res chain seq x y z
N MET A 1 13.79 11.74 19.56
CA MET A 1 15.21 12.16 19.51
C MET A 1 15.31 13.23 18.44
N ALA A 2 16.04 14.33 18.69
CA ALA A 2 16.22 15.38 17.69
C ALA A 2 17.48 15.09 16.86
N SER A 3 17.32 14.74 15.59
CA SER A 3 18.40 14.63 14.60
C SER A 3 18.33 15.80 13.63
N PRO A 4 19.47 16.23 13.06
CA PRO A 4 19.48 17.30 12.07
C PRO A 4 18.76 16.86 10.78
N PRO A 5 18.17 17.79 10.01
CA PRO A 5 17.30 17.49 8.87
C PRO A 5 17.98 16.67 7.77
N GLU A 6 19.30 16.79 7.61
CA GLU A 6 20.12 16.05 6.65
C GLU A 6 20.04 14.53 6.87
N VAL A 7 19.98 14.10 8.14
CA VAL A 7 19.89 12.67 8.48
C VAL A 7 18.55 12.11 8.01
N HIS A 8 17.44 12.83 8.24
CA HIS A 8 16.12 12.38 7.81
C HIS A 8 15.96 12.42 6.29
N ALA A 9 16.45 13.48 5.63
CA ALA A 9 16.43 13.61 4.18
C ALA A 9 17.25 12.49 3.49
N ALA A 10 18.44 12.19 4.03
CA ALA A 10 19.27 11.10 3.54
C ALA A 10 18.60 9.73 3.73
N LEU A 11 18.02 9.46 4.91
CA LEU A 11 17.33 8.20 5.20
C LEU A 11 16.12 7.98 4.28
N LEU A 12 15.34 9.03 4.02
CA LEU A 12 14.16 8.96 3.15
C LEU A 12 14.53 8.64 1.69
N SER A 13 15.72 9.05 1.25
CA SER A 13 16.17 8.97 -0.15
C SER A 13 17.11 7.80 -0.44
N ALA A 14 17.69 7.17 0.59
CA ALA A 14 18.70 6.12 0.43
C ALA A 14 18.14 4.73 0.10
N GLY A 15 16.83 4.52 0.25
CA GLY A 15 16.18 3.23 0.00
C GLY A 15 16.06 2.88 -1.49
N PRO A 16 15.69 1.63 -1.82
CA PRO A 16 15.55 1.13 -3.20
C PRO A 16 14.36 1.74 -3.97
N GLY A 17 13.66 2.72 -3.40
CA GLY A 17 12.48 3.35 -3.99
C GLY A 17 11.18 2.55 -3.78
N PRO A 18 10.04 3.13 -4.21
CA PRO A 18 8.71 2.59 -3.95
C PRO A 18 8.27 1.47 -4.92
N ASP A 19 9.06 1.14 -5.94
CA ASP A 19 8.64 0.22 -7.01
C ASP A 19 8.22 -1.16 -6.48
N SER A 20 8.91 -1.66 -5.45
CA SER A 20 8.54 -2.91 -4.78
C SER A 20 7.17 -2.84 -4.09
N LEU A 21 6.84 -1.68 -3.51
CA LEU A 21 5.53 -1.40 -2.90
C LEU A 21 4.44 -1.32 -3.98
N VAL A 22 4.71 -0.66 -5.11
CA VAL A 22 3.79 -0.60 -6.25
C VAL A 22 3.52 -1.99 -6.83
N ALA A 23 4.58 -2.81 -6.97
CA ALA A 23 4.44 -4.20 -7.41
C ALA A 23 3.57 -5.01 -6.44
N ALA A 24 3.79 -4.84 -5.12
CA ALA A 24 2.98 -5.51 -4.10
C ALA A 24 1.49 -5.12 -4.18
N VAL A 25 1.17 -3.83 -4.35
CA VAL A 25 -0.21 -3.36 -4.58
C VAL A 25 -0.84 -4.09 -5.77
N GLY A 26 -0.11 -4.18 -6.88
CA GLY A 26 -0.56 -4.89 -8.08
C GLY A 26 -0.84 -6.38 -7.82
N SER A 27 0.08 -7.06 -7.14
CA SER A 27 -0.07 -8.48 -6.79
C SER A 27 -1.28 -8.73 -5.87
N TRP A 28 -1.46 -7.93 -4.82
CA TRP A 28 -2.61 -8.06 -3.91
C TRP A 28 -3.94 -7.78 -4.61
N THR A 29 -3.97 -6.79 -5.50
CA THR A 29 -5.16 -6.46 -6.30
C THR A 29 -5.52 -7.61 -7.25
N SER A 30 -4.53 -8.21 -7.92
CA SER A 30 -4.74 -9.38 -8.78
C SER A 30 -5.27 -10.57 -7.99
N LEU A 31 -4.67 -10.86 -6.83
CA LEU A 31 -5.08 -11.98 -5.99
C LEU A 31 -6.50 -11.79 -5.43
N ALA A 32 -6.88 -10.56 -5.07
CA ALA A 32 -8.24 -10.25 -4.67
C ALA A 32 -9.26 -10.57 -5.79
N ALA A 33 -8.94 -10.21 -7.03
CA ALA A 33 -9.79 -10.48 -8.19
C ALA A 33 -9.88 -11.97 -8.51
N GLU A 34 -8.78 -12.73 -8.38
CA GLU A 34 -8.78 -14.18 -8.57
C GLU A 34 -9.68 -14.88 -7.55
N TYR A 35 -9.61 -14.50 -6.27
CA TYR A 35 -10.51 -15.05 -5.25
C TYR A 35 -11.97 -14.68 -5.47
N ALA A 36 -12.26 -13.44 -5.90
CA ALA A 36 -13.62 -13.01 -6.22
C ALA A 36 -14.20 -13.82 -7.40
N ASN A 37 -13.41 -14.01 -8.46
CA ASN A 37 -13.82 -14.81 -9.62
C ASN A 37 -14.09 -16.28 -9.22
N ALA A 38 -13.20 -16.87 -8.40
CA ALA A 38 -13.40 -18.21 -7.89
C ALA A 38 -14.67 -18.34 -7.03
N ALA A 39 -14.97 -17.34 -6.20
CA ALA A 39 -16.21 -17.28 -5.43
C ALA A 39 -17.44 -17.21 -6.34
N GLU A 40 -17.46 -16.29 -7.32
CA GLU A 40 -18.56 -16.16 -8.29
C GLU A 40 -18.78 -17.44 -9.09
N HIS A 41 -17.70 -18.10 -9.52
CA HIS A 41 -17.79 -19.37 -10.24
C HIS A 41 -18.42 -20.46 -9.37
N LEU A 42 -17.97 -20.60 -8.11
CA LEU A 42 -18.50 -21.58 -7.18
C LEU A 42 -19.97 -21.31 -6.86
N ASP A 43 -20.34 -20.05 -6.60
CA ASP A 43 -21.72 -19.64 -6.36
C ASP A 43 -22.62 -19.99 -7.55
N GLY A 44 -22.15 -19.71 -8.77
CA GLY A 44 -22.84 -20.13 -9.99
C GLY A 44 -23.06 -21.64 -10.06
N LEU A 45 -22.05 -22.45 -9.71
CA LEU A 45 -22.21 -23.92 -9.65
C LEU A 45 -23.23 -24.34 -8.60
N LEU A 46 -23.24 -23.71 -7.42
CA LEU A 46 -24.21 -24.01 -6.36
C LEU A 46 -25.65 -23.69 -6.79
N ILE A 47 -25.86 -22.57 -7.49
CA ILE A 47 -27.16 -22.22 -8.08
C ILE A 47 -27.60 -23.26 -9.12
N THR A 48 -26.67 -23.77 -9.94
CA THR A 48 -27.01 -24.84 -10.91
C THR A 48 -27.39 -26.16 -10.24
N VAL A 49 -26.79 -26.47 -9.08
CA VAL A 49 -27.17 -27.64 -8.28
C VAL A 49 -28.55 -27.43 -7.66
N GLU A 50 -28.82 -26.25 -7.11
CA GLU A 50 -30.10 -25.91 -6.48
C GLU A 50 -31.28 -25.95 -7.47
N THR A 51 -31.09 -25.42 -8.68
CA THR A 51 -32.12 -25.35 -9.72
C THR A 51 -32.13 -26.57 -10.66
N GLY A 52 -31.18 -27.48 -10.49
CA GLY A 52 -30.93 -28.60 -11.37
C GLY A 52 -31.84 -29.81 -11.12
N PRO A 53 -31.69 -30.86 -11.95
CA PRO A 53 -32.42 -32.11 -11.80
C PRO A 53 -31.92 -32.99 -10.64
N TRP A 54 -30.71 -32.74 -10.12
CA TRP A 54 -30.16 -33.45 -8.97
C TRP A 54 -30.68 -32.83 -7.67
N GLN A 55 -31.69 -33.47 -7.08
CA GLN A 55 -32.38 -32.96 -5.89
C GLN A 55 -32.39 -33.98 -4.74
N GLY A 56 -32.75 -33.51 -3.54
CA GLY A 56 -32.89 -34.31 -2.34
C GLY A 56 -31.73 -34.13 -1.35
N VAL A 57 -31.70 -34.98 -0.32
CA VAL A 57 -30.78 -34.84 0.83
C VAL A 57 -29.31 -34.82 0.41
N SER A 58 -28.91 -35.58 -0.61
CA SER A 58 -27.53 -35.61 -1.10
C SER A 58 -27.09 -34.29 -1.73
N ALA A 59 -27.96 -33.63 -2.51
CA ALA A 59 -27.69 -32.32 -3.08
C ALA A 59 -27.60 -31.24 -1.98
N MET A 60 -28.52 -31.27 -0.99
CA MET A 60 -28.48 -30.36 0.16
C MET A 60 -27.20 -30.51 0.98
N CYS A 61 -26.75 -31.74 1.25
CA CYS A 61 -25.49 -31.99 1.95
C CYS A 61 -24.28 -31.45 1.17
N ALA A 62 -24.28 -31.56 -0.17
CA ALA A 62 -23.21 -31.02 -1.00
C ALA A 62 -23.16 -29.49 -0.92
N MET A 63 -24.31 -28.80 -1.07
CA MET A 63 -24.37 -27.34 -0.94
C MET A 63 -23.91 -26.86 0.44
N ALA A 64 -24.39 -27.51 1.51
CA ALA A 64 -23.99 -27.19 2.87
C ALA A 64 -22.48 -27.39 3.12
N ALA A 65 -21.86 -28.37 2.45
CA ALA A 65 -20.43 -28.61 2.57
C ALA A 65 -19.57 -27.54 1.88
N TYR A 66 -20.06 -26.93 0.80
CA TYR A 66 -19.32 -25.90 0.05
C TYR A 66 -19.57 -24.47 0.56
N ALA A 67 -20.66 -24.21 1.28
CA ALA A 67 -20.95 -22.86 1.80
C ALA A 67 -19.79 -22.24 2.62
N PRO A 68 -19.13 -22.95 3.56
CA PRO A 68 -18.00 -22.38 4.31
C PRO A 68 -16.80 -22.03 3.42
N TYR A 69 -16.61 -22.77 2.32
CA TYR A 69 -15.53 -22.51 1.37
C TYR A 69 -15.81 -21.27 0.52
N LEU A 70 -17.06 -21.07 0.12
CA LEU A 70 -17.50 -19.85 -0.56
C LEU A 70 -17.30 -18.61 0.32
N ASP A 71 -17.72 -18.69 1.60
CA ASP A 71 -17.51 -17.61 2.57
C ASP A 71 -16.02 -17.28 2.74
N TRP A 72 -15.18 -18.32 2.82
CA TRP A 72 -13.73 -18.15 2.91
C TRP A 72 -13.13 -17.47 1.67
N LEU A 73 -13.57 -17.81 0.46
CA LEU A 73 -13.10 -17.18 -0.77
C LEU A 73 -13.45 -15.68 -0.81
N MET A 74 -14.67 -15.32 -0.42
CA MET A 74 -15.10 -13.93 -0.33
C MET A 74 -14.28 -13.16 0.71
N GLN A 75 -14.03 -13.75 1.88
CA GLN A 75 -13.19 -13.14 2.91
C GLN A 75 -11.74 -12.96 2.44
N ALA A 76 -11.16 -13.98 1.80
CA ALA A 76 -9.80 -13.91 1.27
C ALA A 76 -9.65 -12.79 0.21
N SER A 77 -10.66 -12.61 -0.65
CA SER A 77 -10.71 -11.50 -1.60
C SER A 77 -10.74 -10.13 -0.90
N ALA A 78 -11.56 -9.99 0.15
CA ALA A 78 -11.65 -8.77 0.95
C ALA A 78 -10.33 -8.46 1.68
N ASP A 79 -9.69 -9.47 2.28
CA ASP A 79 -8.41 -9.32 2.98
C ASP A 79 -7.30 -8.88 2.02
N CYS A 80 -7.24 -9.47 0.81
CA CYS A 80 -6.29 -9.06 -0.22
C CYS A 80 -6.53 -7.61 -0.66
N SER A 81 -7.79 -7.21 -0.83
CA SER A 81 -8.15 -5.83 -1.18
C SER A 81 -7.73 -4.84 -0.09
N ALA A 82 -7.92 -5.20 1.18
CA ALA A 82 -7.49 -4.38 2.32
C ALA A 82 -5.96 -4.23 2.36
N MET A 83 -5.21 -5.30 2.07
CA MET A 83 -3.75 -5.25 1.99
C MET A 83 -3.25 -4.36 0.85
N ALA A 84 -3.88 -4.46 -0.33
CA ALA A 84 -3.59 -3.56 -1.45
C ALA A 84 -3.79 -2.09 -1.05
N HIS A 85 -4.88 -1.78 -0.34
CA HIS A 85 -5.17 -0.43 0.13
C HIS A 85 -4.14 0.09 1.14
N ALA A 86 -3.78 -0.72 2.14
CA ALA A 86 -2.77 -0.36 3.12
C ALA A 86 -1.40 -0.04 2.46
N HIS A 87 -1.02 -0.80 1.43
CA HIS A 87 0.19 -0.50 0.66
C HIS A 87 0.08 0.78 -0.17
N GLN A 88 -1.10 1.10 -0.71
CA GLN A 88 -1.34 2.38 -1.39
C GLN A 88 -1.24 3.57 -0.44
N GLU A 89 -1.79 3.45 0.77
CA GLU A 89 -1.66 4.50 1.81
C GLU A 89 -0.19 4.72 2.20
N ALA A 90 0.57 3.63 2.38
CA ALA A 90 2.00 3.72 2.66
C ALA A 90 2.78 4.40 1.51
N LEU A 91 2.42 4.10 0.26
CA LEU A 91 3.00 4.75 -0.92
C LEU A 91 2.70 6.25 -0.95
N ALA A 92 1.43 6.64 -0.69
CA ALA A 92 1.04 8.04 -0.64
C ALA A 92 1.81 8.79 0.46
N ALA A 93 1.89 8.21 1.67
CA ALA A 93 2.65 8.79 2.77
C ALA A 93 4.14 8.96 2.44
N TYR A 94 4.74 8.00 1.71
CA TYR A 94 6.12 8.12 1.23
C TYR A 94 6.29 9.29 0.24
N VAL A 95 5.39 9.41 -0.73
CA VAL A 95 5.43 10.50 -1.72
C VAL A 95 5.23 11.86 -1.05
N ASP A 96 4.29 11.97 -0.12
CA ASP A 96 4.06 13.20 0.65
C ASP A 96 5.27 13.58 1.50
N ALA A 97 5.90 12.60 2.17
CA ALA A 97 7.12 12.82 2.93
C ALA A 97 8.27 13.29 2.01
N LEU A 98 8.40 12.70 0.82
CA LEU A 98 9.42 13.07 -0.16
C LEU A 98 9.21 14.50 -0.68
N ALA A 99 7.96 14.91 -0.88
CA ALA A 99 7.61 16.26 -1.32
C ALA A 99 7.77 17.31 -0.22
N ALA A 100 7.51 16.95 1.04
CA ALA A 100 7.59 17.87 2.17
C ALA A 100 9.02 18.06 2.71
N MET A 101 9.91 17.08 2.52
CA MET A 101 11.26 17.12 3.06
C MET A 101 12.19 18.01 2.21
N PRO A 102 12.97 18.92 2.81
CA PRO A 102 14.01 19.64 2.09
C PRO A 102 15.02 18.69 1.45
N THR A 103 15.42 18.97 0.22
CA THR A 103 16.42 18.18 -0.47
C THR A 103 17.81 18.38 0.13
N LEU A 104 18.69 17.38 0.00
CA LEU A 104 20.09 17.51 0.44
C LEU A 104 20.81 18.66 -0.27
N ALA A 105 20.43 18.98 -1.51
CA ALA A 105 20.97 20.11 -2.25
C ALA A 105 20.57 21.45 -1.59
N GLU A 106 19.29 21.62 -1.24
CA GLU A 106 18.80 22.81 -0.54
C GLU A 106 19.47 22.99 0.84
N LEU A 107 19.61 21.90 1.59
CA LEU A 107 20.30 21.91 2.89
C LEU A 107 21.79 22.28 2.73
N SER A 108 22.47 21.72 1.71
CA SER A 108 23.88 22.05 1.43
C SER A 108 24.08 23.53 1.04
N ALA A 109 23.15 24.09 0.25
CA ALA A 109 23.16 25.49 -0.14
C ALA A 109 22.91 26.40 1.08
N ASN A 110 22.00 25.99 1.98
CA ASN A 110 21.75 26.69 3.23
C ASN A 110 23.00 26.74 4.11
N HIS A 111 23.71 25.62 4.28
CA HIS A 111 24.98 25.59 5.02
C HIS A 111 26.07 26.47 4.39
N ALA A 112 26.20 26.46 3.06
CA ALA A 112 27.17 27.30 2.36
C ALA A 112 26.89 28.79 2.58
N LEU A 113 25.63 29.22 2.46
CA LEU A 113 25.22 30.60 2.73
C LEU A 113 25.47 30.99 4.19
N HIS A 114 25.13 30.12 5.14
CA HIS A 114 25.36 30.38 6.56
C HIS A 114 26.87 30.53 6.88
N ALA A 115 27.72 29.68 6.30
CA ALA A 115 29.18 29.78 6.45
C ALA A 115 29.73 31.10 5.88
N MET A 116 29.22 31.57 4.74
CA MET A 116 29.60 32.87 4.17
C MET A 116 29.19 34.05 5.05
N LEU A 117 27.96 34.07 5.56
CA LEU A 117 27.44 35.13 6.42
C LEU A 117 28.19 35.23 7.75
N THR A 118 28.51 34.09 8.36
CA THR A 118 29.26 34.04 9.62
C THR A 118 30.73 34.44 9.44
N ASN A 119 31.39 34.02 8.36
CA ASN A 119 32.79 34.40 8.08
C ASN A 119 32.95 35.86 7.64
N SER A 120 31.91 36.47 7.05
CA SER A 120 31.96 37.86 6.58
C SER A 120 31.73 38.92 7.68
N GLN A 121 31.50 38.53 8.95
CA GLN A 121 31.20 39.44 10.07
C GLN A 121 30.12 40.50 9.74
N TYR A 122 29.10 40.13 8.96
CA TYR A 122 28.04 41.08 8.59
C TYR A 122 27.22 41.48 9.83
N THR A 123 27.33 42.74 10.27
CA THR A 123 26.68 43.27 11.49
C THR A 123 25.28 43.88 11.27
N GLY A 124 24.70 43.76 10.07
CA GLY A 124 23.45 44.43 9.70
C GLY A 124 23.61 45.94 9.45
N PRO A 125 22.61 46.62 8.86
CA PRO A 125 22.68 48.06 8.64
C PRO A 125 22.65 48.81 9.99
N ALA A 126 23.62 49.70 10.19
CA ALA A 126 23.65 50.61 11.33
C ALA A 126 22.43 51.55 11.30
N THR A 127 21.55 51.43 12.28
CA THR A 127 20.52 52.45 12.61
C THR A 127 21.07 53.47 13.57
#